data_AF-A0A967SRQ7-F1
#
_entry.id   AF-A0A967SRQ7-F1
#
_cell.length_a   1.000
_cell.length_b   1.000
_cell.length_c   1.000
_cell.angle_alpha   90.00
_cell.angle_beta   90.00
_cell.angle_gamma   90.00
#
_symmetry.space_group_name_H-M   'P 1'
#
loop_
_entity.id
_entity.type
_entity.pdbx_description
1 polymer ?
#
loop_
_entity_poly.entity_id
_entity_poly.type
_entity_poly.pdbx_seq_one_letter_code
_entity_poly.pdbx_strand_id
1 'polypeptide(L)'
;MIMRTLMIDINSFGDDLYEMKPDDLRERIKTEALRIYDFKEQKVGREFLKEIEKGITLQVIDENWKDHLHQMDMLKEGINLRAYGQKDPLIEYKKEAYNMFVEMNDTINQKTLETLWKTDFVEVEPSRKGAPSRMMLVHRDATNMGFREGEETAIQKAGKQRGDKPQPVKVGVKVGRNDPCPCGSGKKYKKCCGRAA
;
A
#
# COMPACT_ATOMS: atom_id res chain seq x y z
N MET A 1 -13.05 -7.00 22.46
CA MET A 1 -11.90 -6.08 22.52
C MET A 1 -10.58 -6.85 22.50
N ILE A 2 -10.33 -7.74 23.46
CA ILE A 2 -9.07 -8.51 23.58
C ILE A 2 -8.77 -9.41 22.37
N MET A 3 -9.76 -10.14 21.83
CA MET A 3 -9.57 -10.96 20.62
C MET A 3 -9.25 -10.12 19.37
N ARG A 4 -9.79 -8.90 19.28
CA ARG A 4 -9.54 -7.98 18.16
C ARG A 4 -8.15 -7.34 18.24
N THR A 5 -7.65 -7.10 19.45
CA THR A 5 -6.39 -6.37 19.68
C THR A 5 -5.19 -7.31 19.81
N LEU A 6 -5.33 -8.43 20.54
CA LEU A 6 -4.22 -9.35 20.85
C LEU A 6 -4.32 -10.68 20.09
N MET A 7 -5.37 -10.88 19.28
CA MET A 7 -5.67 -12.18 18.64
C MET A 7 -5.74 -13.36 19.62
N ILE A 8 -6.07 -13.08 20.89
CA ILE A 8 -6.26 -14.08 21.94
C ILE A 8 -7.77 -14.38 22.03
N ASP A 9 -8.14 -15.63 21.78
CA ASP A 9 -9.50 -16.10 22.03
C ASP A 9 -9.71 -16.35 23.52
N ILE A 10 -10.47 -15.46 24.17
CA ILE A 10 -10.77 -15.60 25.59
C ILE A 10 -11.57 -16.88 25.86
N ASN A 11 -12.40 -17.33 24.92
CA ASN A 11 -13.21 -18.53 25.11
C ASN A 11 -12.35 -19.81 25.17
N SER A 12 -11.10 -19.74 24.71
CA SER A 12 -10.14 -20.84 24.84
C SER A 12 -9.64 -21.05 26.28
N PHE A 13 -9.92 -20.12 27.20
CA PHE A 13 -9.50 -20.24 28.60
C PHE A 13 -10.36 -21.18 29.46
N GLY A 14 -11.48 -21.69 28.92
CA GLY A 14 -12.35 -22.66 29.61
C GLY A 14 -13.36 -22.03 30.58
N ASP A 15 -14.13 -22.88 31.27
CA ASP A 15 -15.22 -22.46 32.17
C ASP A 15 -14.75 -21.71 33.44
N ASP A 16 -13.44 -21.74 33.74
CA ASP A 16 -12.84 -21.04 34.89
C ASP A 16 -12.89 -19.50 34.78
N LEU A 17 -13.31 -18.96 33.64
CA LEU A 17 -13.41 -17.52 33.37
C LEU A 17 -14.36 -16.79 34.33
N TYR A 18 -15.43 -17.45 34.77
CA TYR A 18 -16.45 -16.84 35.62
C TYR A 18 -16.12 -16.93 37.12
N GLU A 19 -15.15 -17.78 37.49
CA GLU A 19 -14.74 -18.00 38.89
C GLU A 19 -13.45 -17.25 39.25
N MET A 20 -12.68 -16.79 38.25
CA MET A 20 -11.44 -16.04 38.46
C MET A 20 -11.69 -14.58 38.85
N LYS A 21 -10.81 -14.04 39.71
CA LYS A 21 -10.80 -12.60 40.00
C LYS A 21 -10.37 -11.80 38.76
N PRO A 22 -10.86 -10.56 38.59
CA PRO A 22 -10.50 -9.72 37.45
C PRO A 22 -8.99 -9.50 37.27
N ASP A 23 -8.24 -9.45 38.38
CA ASP A 23 -6.78 -9.28 38.36
C ASP A 23 -6.06 -10.54 37.84
N ASP A 24 -6.52 -11.73 38.26
CA ASP A 24 -5.95 -13.00 37.82
C ASP A 24 -6.18 -13.23 36.32
N LEU A 25 -7.37 -12.86 35.84
CA LEU A 25 -7.69 -12.91 34.40
C LEU A 25 -6.79 -11.96 33.60
N ARG A 26 -6.54 -10.75 34.11
CA ARG A 26 -5.64 -9.78 33.46
C ARG A 26 -4.22 -10.33 33.35
N GLU A 27 -3.69 -10.92 34.43
CA GLU A 27 -2.34 -11.51 34.43
C GLU A 27 -2.25 -12.71 33.48
N ARG A 28 -3.30 -13.53 33.39
CA ARG A 28 -3.34 -14.64 32.44
C ARG A 28 -3.32 -14.18 30.98
N ILE A 29 -4.12 -13.16 30.63
CA ILE A 29 -4.10 -12.58 29.28
C ILE A 29 -2.74 -11.99 28.94
N LYS A 30 -2.10 -11.26 29.88
CA LYS A 30 -0.75 -10.73 29.68
C LYS A 30 0.26 -11.84 29.42
N THR A 31 0.18 -12.93 30.20
CA THR A 31 1.09 -14.07 30.07
C THR A 31 0.96 -14.72 28.69
N GLU A 32 -0.25 -14.96 28.20
CA GLU A 32 -0.43 -15.49 26.84
C GLU A 32 0.03 -14.50 25.75
N ALA A 33 -0.23 -13.21 25.94
CA ALA A 33 0.22 -12.18 24.99
C ALA A 33 1.75 -12.17 24.87
N LEU A 34 2.46 -12.29 26.00
CA LEU A 34 3.92 -12.40 26.03
C LEU A 34 4.41 -13.67 25.34
N ARG A 35 3.76 -14.81 25.54
CA ARG A 35 4.13 -16.05 24.83
C ARG A 35 4.03 -15.94 23.31
N ILE A 36 2.95 -15.30 22.81
CA ILE A 36 2.78 -15.06 21.37
C ILE A 36 3.86 -14.11 20.86
N TYR A 37 4.18 -13.09 21.65
CA TYR A 37 5.22 -12.13 21.32
C TYR A 37 6.61 -12.81 21.25
N ASP A 38 6.97 -13.62 22.24
CA ASP A 38 8.23 -14.38 22.26
C ASP A 38 8.34 -15.32 21.05
N PHE A 39 7.23 -15.96 20.66
CA PHE A 39 7.18 -16.79 19.46
C PHE A 39 7.39 -15.98 18.17
N LYS A 40 6.87 -14.76 18.10
CA LYS A 40 7.14 -13.82 17.00
C LYS A 40 8.61 -13.38 16.99
N GLU A 41 9.18 -13.07 18.16
CA GLU A 41 10.58 -12.67 18.30
C GLU A 41 11.54 -13.77 17.80
N GLN A 42 11.26 -15.03 18.13
CA GLN A 42 12.06 -16.17 17.67
C GLN A 42 12.00 -16.38 16.15
N LYS A 43 10.86 -16.13 15.51
CA LYS A 43 10.70 -16.27 14.05
C LYS A 43 11.33 -15.14 13.26
N VAL A 44 11.20 -13.91 13.75
CA VAL A 44 11.52 -12.68 13.01
C VAL A 44 12.93 -12.18 13.32
N GLY A 45 13.41 -12.46 14.53
CA GLY A 45 14.64 -11.89 15.07
C GLY A 45 14.39 -10.55 15.78
N ARG A 46 15.08 -10.36 16.90
CA ARG A 46 14.88 -9.25 17.83
C ARG A 46 15.10 -7.86 17.22
N GLU A 47 16.16 -7.69 16.43
CA GLU A 47 16.51 -6.38 15.88
C GLU A 47 15.51 -5.93 14.81
N PHE A 48 15.09 -6.84 13.93
CA PHE A 48 14.09 -6.52 12.92
C PHE A 48 12.71 -6.28 13.54
N LEU A 49 12.34 -7.04 14.58
CA LEU A 49 11.09 -6.80 15.32
C LEU A 49 11.05 -5.40 15.95
N LYS A 50 12.15 -4.94 16.57
CA LYS A 50 12.24 -3.57 17.11
C LYS A 50 12.08 -2.48 16.05
N GLU A 51 12.66 -2.67 14.87
CA GLU A 51 12.51 -1.71 13.76
C GLU A 51 11.06 -1.62 13.30
N ILE A 52 10.38 -2.77 13.21
CA ILE A 52 8.96 -2.86 12.89
C ILE A 52 8.12 -2.18 13.96
N GLU A 53 8.36 -2.46 15.24
CA GLU A 53 7.64 -1.83 16.36
C GLU A 53 7.74 -0.31 16.32
N LYS A 54 8.96 0.19 16.10
CA LYS A 54 9.22 1.62 15.97
C LYS A 54 8.50 2.18 14.74
N GLY A 55 8.58 1.49 13.59
CA GLY A 55 7.91 1.90 12.36
C GLY A 55 6.40 2.00 12.50
N ILE A 56 5.77 0.95 13.04
CA ILE A 56 4.33 0.90 13.29
C ILE A 56 3.92 2.01 14.28
N THR A 57 4.64 2.14 15.40
CA THR A 57 4.31 3.15 16.42
C THR A 57 4.39 4.56 15.85
N LEU A 58 5.45 4.88 15.10
CA LEU A 58 5.60 6.20 14.49
C LEU A 58 4.53 6.48 13.44
N GLN A 59 4.18 5.49 12.61
CA GLN A 59 3.13 5.64 11.62
C GLN A 59 1.77 5.90 12.28
N VAL A 60 1.41 5.11 13.30
CA VAL A 60 0.15 5.27 14.03
C VAL A 60 0.11 6.63 14.73
N ILE A 61 1.19 7.08 15.36
CA ILE A 61 1.25 8.40 15.99
C ILE A 61 1.03 9.49 14.94
N ASP A 62 1.75 9.44 13.81
CA ASP A 62 1.65 10.48 12.78
C ASP A 62 0.23 10.58 12.19
N GLU A 63 -0.40 9.44 11.89
CA GLU A 63 -1.79 9.40 11.40
C GLU A 63 -2.77 10.04 12.39
N ASN A 64 -2.76 9.59 13.66
CA ASN A 64 -3.71 10.10 14.65
C ASN A 64 -3.42 11.55 15.07
N TRP A 65 -2.15 11.97 15.03
CA TRP A 65 -1.77 13.35 15.33
C TRP A 65 -2.26 14.32 14.25
N LYS A 66 -2.12 13.97 12.97
CA LYS A 66 -2.67 14.78 11.86
C LYS A 66 -4.19 14.93 11.98
N ASP A 67 -4.89 13.83 12.28
CA ASP A 67 -6.33 13.86 12.51
C ASP A 67 -6.68 14.74 13.71
N HIS A 68 -5.95 14.64 14.82
CA HIS A 68 -6.16 15.47 16.01
C HIS A 68 -5.94 16.96 15.71
N LEU A 69 -4.90 17.33 14.98
CA LEU A 69 -4.67 18.72 14.56
C LEU A 69 -5.84 19.27 13.74
N HIS A 70 -6.37 18.49 12.80
CA HIS A 70 -7.56 18.88 12.06
C HIS A 70 -8.76 19.09 13.00
N GLN A 71 -8.99 18.17 13.93
CA GLN A 71 -10.09 18.30 14.89
C GLN A 71 -9.91 19.52 15.82
N MET A 72 -8.68 19.86 16.21
CA MET A 72 -8.37 21.07 16.99
C MET A 72 -8.68 22.34 16.21
N ASP A 73 -8.41 22.39 14.91
CA ASP A 73 -8.74 23.55 14.10
C ASP A 73 -10.26 23.73 13.95
N MET A 74 -11.00 22.63 13.73
CA MET A 74 -12.47 22.67 13.77
C MET A 74 -13.02 23.13 15.12
N LEU A 75 -12.41 22.67 16.22
CA LEU A 75 -12.79 23.06 17.57
C LEU A 75 -12.58 24.57 17.80
N LYS A 76 -11.46 25.14 17.34
CA LYS A 76 -11.19 26.58 17.43
C LYS A 76 -12.22 27.41 16.65
N GLU A 77 -12.60 26.98 15.46
CA GLU A 77 -13.62 27.68 14.65
C GLU A 77 -15.00 27.63 15.32
N GLY A 78 -15.36 26.49 15.92
CA GLY A 78 -16.64 26.27 16.59
C GLY A 78 -16.76 26.91 17.99
N ILE A 79 -15.66 27.22 18.67
CA ILE A 79 -15.70 27.73 20.05
C ILE A 79 -16.33 29.12 20.17
N ASN A 80 -16.23 29.93 19.11
CA ASN A 80 -16.80 31.28 19.08
C ASN A 80 -18.34 31.26 19.19
N LEU A 81 -19.00 30.20 18.73
CA LEU A 81 -20.43 30.01 18.90
C LEU A 81 -20.81 29.68 20.35
N ARG A 82 -19.90 29.08 21.12
CA ARG A 82 -20.11 28.76 22.55
C ARG A 82 -19.96 29.98 23.46
N ALA A 83 -19.26 31.02 23.01
CA ALA A 83 -19.18 32.31 23.71
C ALA A 83 -20.56 32.95 23.94
N TYR A 84 -21.53 32.66 23.06
CA TYR A 84 -22.92 33.11 23.22
C TYR A 84 -23.63 32.49 24.43
N GLY A 85 -23.13 31.36 24.95
CA GLY A 85 -23.67 30.66 26.12
C GLY A 85 -23.19 31.18 27.47
N GLN A 86 -22.57 32.37 27.55
CA GLN A 86 -22.00 32.97 28.76
C GLN A 86 -20.91 32.13 29.45
N LYS A 87 -20.40 31.10 28.78
CA LYS A 87 -19.23 30.32 29.23
C LYS A 87 -17.96 30.94 28.65
N ASP A 88 -16.87 30.88 29.41
CA ASP A 88 -15.56 31.31 28.92
C ASP A 88 -15.09 30.38 27.78
N PRO A 89 -14.97 30.88 26.53
CA PRO A 89 -14.58 30.06 25.38
C PRO A 89 -13.22 29.40 25.57
N LEU A 90 -12.29 30.07 26.27
CA LEU A 90 -10.93 29.55 26.46
C LEU A 90 -10.93 28.33 27.40
N ILE A 91 -11.78 28.34 28.43
CA ILE A 91 -11.88 27.23 29.39
C ILE A 91 -12.50 26.01 28.71
N GLU A 92 -13.59 26.21 27.97
CA GLU A 92 -14.25 25.13 27.23
C GLU A 92 -13.33 24.54 26.15
N TYR A 93 -12.61 25.39 25.41
CA TYR A 93 -11.59 24.95 24.45
C TYR A 93 -10.54 24.05 25.10
N LYS A 94 -9.94 24.49 26.21
CA LYS A 94 -8.90 23.70 26.91
C LYS A 94 -9.42 22.36 27.40
N LYS A 95 -10.65 22.34 27.94
CA LYS A 95 -11.27 21.12 28.47
C LYS A 95 -11.54 20.11 27.36
N GLU A 96 -12.15 20.56 26.27
CA GLU A 96 -12.49 19.70 25.13
C GLU A 96 -11.24 19.25 24.37
N ALA A 97 -10.27 20.15 24.15
CA ALA A 97 -8.99 19.83 23.55
C ALA A 97 -8.24 18.74 24.34
N TYR A 98 -8.23 18.86 25.68
CA TYR A 98 -7.61 17.85 26.53
C TYR A 98 -8.32 16.49 26.44
N ASN A 99 -9.66 16.47 26.46
CA ASN A 99 -10.41 15.21 26.32
C ASN A 99 -10.10 14.53 24.97
N MET A 100 -10.09 15.30 23.88
CA MET A 100 -9.75 14.78 22.54
C MET A 100 -8.31 14.27 22.47
N PHE A 101 -7.38 14.90 23.21
CA PHE A 101 -6.00 14.42 23.31
C PHE A 101 -5.90 13.08 24.06
N VAL A 102 -6.63 12.92 25.18
CA VAL A 102 -6.67 11.65 25.93
C VAL A 102 -7.26 10.54 25.07
N GLU A 103 -8.37 10.81 24.38
CA GLU A 103 -9.00 9.86 23.45
C GLU A 103 -8.08 9.48 22.29
N MET A 104 -7.34 10.45 21.73
CA MET A 104 -6.32 10.20 20.70
C MET A 104 -5.23 9.28 21.24
N ASN A 105 -4.72 9.53 22.45
CA ASN A 105 -3.67 8.71 23.05
C ASN A 105 -4.11 7.26 23.29
N ASP A 106 -5.33 7.06 23.78
CA ASP A 106 -5.92 5.73 23.93
C ASP A 106 -6.09 5.02 22.58
N THR A 107 -6.51 5.78 21.56
CA THR A 107 -6.63 5.27 20.18
C THR A 107 -5.28 4.87 19.59
N ILE A 108 -4.23 5.65 19.82
CA ILE A 108 -2.85 5.34 19.39
C ILE A 108 -2.41 4.03 20.04
N ASN A 109 -2.58 3.89 21.36
CA ASN A 109 -2.20 2.66 22.06
C ASN A 109 -2.94 1.44 21.51
N GLN A 110 -4.26 1.54 21.34
CA GLN A 110 -5.06 0.44 20.82
C GLN A 110 -4.68 0.08 19.37
N LYS A 111 -4.50 1.06 18.49
CA LYS A 111 -4.13 0.84 17.07
C LYS A 111 -2.73 0.27 16.94
N THR A 112 -1.77 0.74 17.74
CA THR A 112 -0.39 0.20 17.73
C THR A 112 -0.40 -1.28 18.11
N LEU A 113 -1.09 -1.66 19.19
CA LEU A 113 -1.22 -3.07 19.57
C LEU A 113 -1.99 -3.88 18.51
N GLU A 114 -3.12 -3.37 18.00
CA GLU A 114 -3.90 -4.08 16.98
C GLU A 114 -3.08 -4.32 15.69
N THR A 115 -2.28 -3.33 15.27
CA THR A 115 -1.44 -3.43 14.07
C THR A 115 -0.27 -4.38 14.30
N LEU A 116 0.43 -4.29 15.44
CA LEU A 116 1.58 -5.16 15.74
C LEU A 116 1.16 -6.64 15.86
N TRP A 117 -0.02 -6.92 16.44
CA TRP A 117 -0.49 -8.30 16.58
C TRP A 117 -1.03 -8.89 15.28
N LYS A 118 -1.70 -8.09 14.43
CA LYS A 118 -2.18 -8.52 13.11
C LYS A 118 -1.08 -8.63 12.05
N THR A 119 0.09 -8.06 12.30
CA THR A 119 1.21 -8.18 11.36
C THR A 119 1.71 -9.62 11.38
N ASP A 120 1.42 -10.33 10.29
CA ASP A 120 1.96 -11.65 9.99
C ASP A 120 3.29 -11.52 9.26
N PHE A 121 4.33 -12.09 9.85
CA PHE A 121 5.65 -12.12 9.26
C PHE A 121 5.76 -13.38 8.41
N VAL A 122 5.38 -13.26 7.14
CA VAL A 122 5.73 -14.27 6.14
C VAL A 122 7.25 -14.21 5.98
N GLU A 123 7.92 -15.34 6.17
CA GLU A 123 9.31 -15.50 5.73
C GLU A 123 9.38 -14.96 4.31
N VAL A 124 10.10 -13.85 4.13
CA VAL A 124 10.46 -13.42 2.80
C VAL A 124 11.46 -14.46 2.31
N GLU A 125 10.96 -15.60 1.85
CA GLU A 125 11.62 -16.44 0.86
C GLU A 125 12.16 -15.42 -0.14
N PRO A 126 13.50 -15.33 -0.31
CA PRO A 126 14.07 -14.36 -1.21
C PRO A 126 13.44 -14.65 -2.55
N SER A 127 12.47 -13.82 -2.93
CA SER A 127 11.73 -13.97 -4.17
C SER A 127 12.81 -14.14 -5.21
N ARG A 128 12.95 -15.37 -5.72
CA ARG A 128 13.70 -15.62 -6.93
C ARG A 128 12.99 -14.71 -7.91
N LYS A 129 13.59 -13.54 -8.16
CA LYS A 129 13.08 -12.55 -9.09
C LYS A 129 12.94 -13.30 -10.41
N GLY A 130 11.76 -13.87 -10.63
CA GLY A 130 11.38 -14.44 -11.89
C GLY A 130 11.53 -13.28 -12.85
N ALA A 131 12.44 -13.45 -13.81
CA ALA A 131 12.66 -12.47 -14.86
C ALA A 131 11.28 -11.97 -15.34
N PRO A 132 11.11 -10.64 -15.53
CA PRO A 132 9.81 -10.09 -15.87
C PRO A 132 9.26 -10.85 -17.08
N SER A 133 8.16 -11.57 -16.87
CA SER A 133 7.46 -12.24 -17.95
C SER A 133 7.07 -11.15 -18.93
N ARG A 134 7.68 -11.19 -20.11
CA ARG A 134 7.50 -10.21 -21.18
C ARG A 134 6.00 -10.20 -21.50
N MET A 135 5.30 -9.19 -21.00
CA MET A 135 3.88 -9.02 -21.24
C MET A 135 3.68 -8.83 -22.74
N MET A 136 3.28 -9.91 -23.42
CA MET A 136 2.98 -9.91 -24.83
C MET A 136 1.60 -9.27 -24.94
N LEU A 137 1.57 -8.01 -25.34
CA LEU A 137 0.33 -7.32 -25.70
C LEU A 137 -0.19 -7.99 -26.97
N VAL A 138 -1.05 -9.00 -26.81
CA VAL A 138 -1.78 -9.60 -27.93
C VAL A 138 -2.87 -8.61 -28.29
N HIS A 139 -2.59 -7.76 -29.29
CA HIS A 139 -3.64 -6.98 -29.95
C HIS A 139 -4.58 -8.00 -30.59
N ARG A 140 -5.74 -8.21 -29.98
CA ARG A 140 -6.79 -9.07 -30.52
C ARG A 140 -7.42 -8.26 -31.66
N ASP A 141 -6.97 -8.52 -32.89
CA ASP A 141 -7.56 -7.90 -34.08
C ASP A 141 -9.06 -8.12 -34.05
N ALA A 142 -9.81 -7.01 -34.02
CA ALA A 142 -11.26 -6.98 -33.97
C ALA A 142 -11.84 -7.33 -35.35
N THR A 143 -11.54 -8.53 -35.83
CA THR A 143 -11.94 -9.03 -37.15
C THR A 143 -12.87 -10.23 -37.02
N ASN A 144 -13.88 -10.18 -36.15
CA ASN A 144 -15.09 -11.02 -36.29
C ASN A 144 -16.21 -10.72 -35.25
N MET A 145 -16.72 -9.50 -35.19
CA MET A 145 -18.04 -9.26 -34.59
C MET A 145 -18.99 -8.87 -35.71
N GLY A 146 -19.53 -9.90 -36.35
CA GLY A 146 -20.61 -9.76 -37.31
C GLY A 146 -21.90 -9.32 -36.61
N PHE A 147 -22.37 -8.15 -36.99
CA PHE A 147 -23.78 -7.79 -36.99
C PHE A 147 -24.16 -7.61 -38.46
N ARG A 148 -25.11 -8.41 -38.95
CA ARG A 148 -25.81 -8.18 -40.22
C ARG A 148 -27.26 -7.83 -39.92
N GLU A 149 -27.79 -7.03 -40.85
CA GLU A 149 -29.16 -6.53 -41.05
C GLU A 149 -29.43 -5.16 -40.40
N GLY A 150 -29.60 -4.07 -41.15
CA GLY A 150 -29.73 -3.98 -42.61
C GLY A 150 -29.68 -2.57 -43.21
N GLU A 151 -30.02 -2.55 -44.49
CA GLU A 151 -30.24 -1.45 -45.44
C GLU A 151 -29.05 -0.83 -46.20
N GLU A 152 -28.99 -1.26 -47.47
CA GLU A 152 -28.80 -0.50 -48.71
C GLU A 152 -27.59 0.46 -48.84
N THR A 153 -26.60 0.07 -49.64
CA THR A 153 -26.54 0.45 -51.07
C THR A 153 -25.29 -0.12 -51.72
N ALA A 154 -25.47 -0.66 -52.92
CA ALA A 154 -24.43 -1.20 -53.77
C ALA A 154 -23.52 -0.11 -54.33
N ILE A 155 -22.23 -0.41 -54.51
CA ILE A 155 -21.46 -0.07 -55.73
C ILE A 155 -20.30 -1.05 -55.87
N GLN A 156 -20.18 -1.57 -57.08
CA GLN A 156 -19.25 -2.58 -57.57
C GLN A 156 -17.89 -1.98 -57.96
N LYS A 157 -16.82 -2.78 -57.87
CA LYS A 157 -15.72 -2.97 -58.87
C LYS A 157 -14.57 -3.73 -58.19
N ALA A 158 -14.36 -5.02 -58.47
CA ALA A 158 -13.68 -5.61 -59.63
C ALA A 158 -12.17 -5.30 -59.71
N GLY A 159 -11.33 -6.34 -59.53
CA GLY A 159 -9.94 -6.35 -60.01
C GLY A 159 -8.92 -7.16 -59.20
N LYS A 160 -8.67 -8.42 -59.62
CA LYS A 160 -7.37 -9.15 -59.72
C LYS A 160 -6.15 -8.56 -58.98
N GLN A 161 -5.28 -9.29 -58.27
CA GLN A 161 -4.55 -10.51 -58.66
C GLN A 161 -3.67 -11.02 -57.50
N ARG A 162 -3.34 -12.32 -57.51
CA ARG A 162 -2.37 -12.99 -56.60
C ARG A 162 -0.93 -12.68 -57.00
N GLY A 163 -0.05 -12.55 -56.00
CA GLY A 163 1.39 -12.85 -56.13
C GLY A 163 2.34 -11.77 -55.62
N ASP A 164 2.77 -11.87 -54.35
CA ASP A 164 4.17 -12.12 -53.95
C ASP A 164 4.29 -12.08 -52.43
N LYS A 165 5.13 -12.95 -51.84
CA LYS A 165 5.43 -12.92 -50.40
C LYS A 165 6.56 -11.88 -50.17
N PRO A 166 6.34 -10.75 -49.48
CA PRO A 166 7.43 -9.84 -49.16
C PRO A 166 8.37 -10.47 -48.12
N GLN A 167 9.66 -10.59 -48.45
CA GLN A 167 10.68 -11.02 -47.50
C GLN A 167 10.91 -9.95 -46.41
N PRO A 168 11.24 -10.33 -45.16
CA PRO A 168 11.37 -9.38 -44.06
C PRO A 168 12.56 -8.42 -44.28
N VAL A 169 12.27 -7.12 -44.28
CA VAL A 169 13.29 -6.06 -44.26
C VAL A 169 14.06 -6.15 -42.95
N LYS A 170 15.34 -6.56 -43.02
CA LYS A 170 16.25 -6.56 -41.87
C LYS A 170 16.60 -5.12 -41.53
N VAL A 171 15.92 -4.56 -40.53
CA VAL A 171 16.27 -3.25 -39.96
C VAL A 171 17.56 -3.40 -39.18
N GLY A 172 18.64 -2.75 -39.64
CA GLY A 172 19.92 -2.73 -38.94
C GLY A 172 19.83 -2.12 -37.54
N VAL A 173 20.77 -2.47 -36.67
CA VAL A 173 20.87 -2.00 -35.28
C VAL A 173 20.81 -0.47 -35.24
N LYS A 174 19.83 0.09 -34.53
CA LYS A 174 19.75 1.54 -34.26
C LYS A 174 20.91 1.93 -33.33
N VAL A 175 21.94 2.54 -33.88
CA VAL A 175 23.10 3.03 -33.11
C VAL A 175 22.70 4.28 -32.35
N GLY A 176 22.91 4.28 -31.03
CA GLY A 176 22.61 5.42 -30.17
C GLY A 176 23.59 6.59 -30.39
N ARG A 177 23.14 7.81 -30.12
CA ARG A 177 23.90 9.06 -30.38
C ARG A 177 25.30 9.09 -29.74
N ASN A 178 25.53 8.37 -28.64
CA ASN A 178 26.82 8.32 -27.94
C ASN A 178 27.60 7.00 -28.15
N ASP A 179 27.06 6.02 -28.88
CA ASP A 179 27.68 4.71 -29.07
C ASP A 179 28.88 4.78 -30.02
N PRO A 180 29.78 3.77 -30.00
CA PRO A 180 30.85 3.66 -30.98
C PRO A 180 30.29 3.68 -32.41
N CYS A 181 30.84 4.52 -33.26
CA CYS A 181 30.33 4.68 -34.62
C CYS A 181 30.63 3.41 -35.46
N PRO A 182 29.62 2.84 -36.15
CA PRO A 182 29.77 1.56 -36.87
C PRO A 182 30.67 1.67 -38.12
N CYS A 183 31.10 2.87 -38.51
CA CYS A 183 32.04 3.07 -39.61
C CYS A 183 33.50 2.74 -39.24
N GLY A 184 33.77 2.24 -38.03
CA GLY A 184 35.11 1.83 -37.59
C GLY A 184 36.04 2.98 -37.22
N SER A 185 35.54 4.21 -37.12
CA SER A 185 36.36 5.41 -36.83
C SER A 185 36.83 5.55 -35.39
N GLY A 186 36.40 4.67 -34.47
CA GLY A 186 36.72 4.73 -33.04
C GLY A 186 36.08 5.90 -32.26
N LYS A 187 35.30 6.77 -32.93
CA LYS A 187 34.65 7.94 -32.32
C LYS A 187 33.18 7.64 -31.97
N LYS A 188 32.61 8.39 -31.00
CA LYS A 188 31.16 8.34 -30.69
C LYS A 188 30.32 8.77 -31.90
N TYR A 189 29.17 8.14 -32.13
CA TYR A 189 28.33 8.31 -33.32
C TYR A 189 28.00 9.79 -33.62
N LYS A 190 27.58 10.59 -32.63
CA LYS A 190 27.32 12.04 -32.79
C LYS A 190 28.52 12.88 -33.25
N LYS A 191 29.73 12.39 -33.06
CA LYS A 191 30.97 13.08 -33.46
C LYS A 191 31.51 12.57 -34.80
N CYS A 192 30.83 11.60 -35.43
CA CYS A 192 31.22 11.00 -36.70
C CYS A 192 30.01 10.95 -37.66
N CYS A 193 29.47 9.78 -38.01
CA CYS A 193 28.39 9.65 -38.98
C CYS A 193 27.07 10.34 -38.55
N GLY A 194 26.85 10.54 -37.25
CA GLY A 194 25.69 11.26 -36.72
C GLY A 194 25.91 12.77 -36.52
N ARG A 195 26.93 13.36 -37.16
CA ARG A 195 27.23 14.80 -37.07
C ARG A 195 26.51 15.64 -38.14
N ALA A 196 25.91 15.00 -39.14
CA ALA A 196 25.14 15.61 -40.23
C ALA A 196 23.72 15.03 -40.37
N ALA A 197 23.21 14.40 -39.32
CA ALA A 197 21.85 13.87 -39.20
C ALA A 197 21.11 14.57 -38.05
#